data_AF-A0A8C1XDB8-F1
#
_entry.id   AF-A0A8C1XDB8-F1
#
_cell.length_a   1.000
_cell.length_b   1.000
_cell.length_c   1.000
_cell.angle_alpha   90.00
_cell.angle_beta   90.00
_cell.angle_gamma   90.00
#
_symmetry.space_group_name_H-M   'P 1'
#
loop_
_entity.id
_entity.type
_entity.pdbx_description
1 polymer ?
#
loop_
_entity_poly.entity_id
_entity_poly.type
_entity_poly.pdbx_seq_one_letter_code
_entity_poly.pdbx_strand_id
1 'polypeptide(L)'
;ARKYKIGLKGRNQSVVFEEIRKAIKNGLLSTESCSFFKLEDVSKNNDFRVDEFNDDDCRKGKEAAQQMMTLLKDKDLTEIKESFLPCQGKLWHQWCQKNKELHRPTLGELHKGSNIEKNKSLKKSEIQKIRELQQRSVLSQFMKIFIQKLNSPLGNEEVYFLKWLAAQVELEKVSEKLQAATFGLEHILREIGQIYESCSSVKKNKTDFKFNFSLPSLAAEMMISGFPLELMDGDAAHVPLIWVTAVLDALIQKLGDQRVYVLSVLGIQSSGKSTMLNAMFGLQFAVSAGRCTRGAFMQLVRVSEEMKAQLKFEYILVIDTEGLRALELAGRSTRNHDNEMATFVVGLGNMTLINVFGENTAEMQDILQIVVQAFMRMKKIRLNPSCMFVHQNVSDVTAGEKNMEGRRRLQEKLDEMTKLAAKEEDCDTEFFSDVIAFDVQNDVKYFAQLWEGSPPMAPPNPNYSRNIQELKDTILSKASKSNGITLSQIANGNIIVQENDLLTEMR
;
A
#
# COMPACT_ATOMS: atom_id res chain seq x y z
N ALA A 1 8.55 25.24 39.19
CA ALA A 1 8.91 25.52 37.79
C ALA A 1 9.98 26.62 37.72
N ARG A 2 11.16 26.32 37.16
CA ARG A 2 12.19 27.35 36.88
C ARG A 2 11.67 28.27 35.77
N LYS A 3 11.58 29.58 36.03
CA LYS A 3 11.20 30.57 35.02
C LYS A 3 12.45 31.07 34.31
N TYR A 4 12.52 30.90 32.99
CA TYR A 4 13.57 31.49 32.15
C TYR A 4 13.07 32.84 31.62
N LYS A 5 13.91 33.87 31.68
CA LYS A 5 13.65 35.19 31.08
C LYS A 5 14.72 35.46 30.02
N ILE A 6 14.28 35.79 28.80
CA ILE A 6 15.14 36.15 27.68
C ILE A 6 14.79 37.56 27.23
N GLY A 7 15.77 38.46 27.20
CA GLY A 7 15.60 39.83 26.74
C GLY A 7 15.69 39.92 25.21
N LEU A 8 14.72 40.59 24.58
CA LEU A 8 14.58 40.65 23.11
C LEU A 8 15.01 41.98 22.48
N LYS A 9 15.13 43.06 23.26
CA LYS A 9 15.32 44.42 22.71
C LYS A 9 16.75 44.61 22.16
N GLY A 10 16.86 44.98 20.89
CA GLY A 10 18.14 45.36 20.24
C GLY A 10 19.06 44.20 19.89
N ARG A 11 18.57 42.95 19.84
CA ARG A 11 19.38 41.75 19.60
C ARG A 11 19.10 41.12 18.23
N ASN A 12 20.12 40.50 17.64
CA ASN A 12 20.00 39.73 16.41
C ASN A 12 19.19 38.44 16.65
N GLN A 13 18.29 38.12 15.72
CA GLN A 13 17.44 36.92 15.77
C GLN A 13 18.24 35.62 15.93
N SER A 14 19.41 35.49 15.29
CA SER A 14 20.23 34.27 15.39
C SER A 14 20.72 34.01 16.82
N VAL A 15 21.10 35.09 17.53
CA VAL A 15 21.58 35.03 18.91
C VAL A 15 20.44 34.67 19.86
N VAL A 16 19.26 35.26 19.66
CA VAL A 16 18.06 34.95 20.44
C VAL A 16 17.63 33.50 20.23
N PHE A 17 17.69 33.01 18.99
CA PHE A 17 17.32 31.62 18.65
C PHE A 17 18.24 30.60 19.32
N GLU A 18 19.56 30.83 19.32
CA GLU A 18 20.51 29.96 20.02
C GLU A 18 20.31 29.99 21.54
N GLU A 19 19.97 31.14 22.13
CA GLU A 19 19.68 31.26 23.55
C GLU A 19 18.40 30.53 23.96
N ILE A 20 17.35 30.62 23.13
CA ILE A 20 16.11 29.85 23.30
C ILE A 20 16.41 28.36 23.19
N ARG A 21 17.15 27.92 22.17
CA ARG A 21 17.55 26.52 21.97
C ARG A 21 18.34 26.00 23.17
N LYS A 22 19.26 26.80 23.73
CA LYS A 22 20.04 26.47 24.92
C LYS A 22 19.18 26.42 26.18
N ALA A 23 18.25 27.37 26.35
CA ALA A 23 17.31 27.38 27.48
C ALA A 23 16.37 26.16 27.46
N ILE A 24 15.86 25.79 26.28
CA ILE A 24 15.05 24.58 26.07
C ILE A 24 15.89 23.33 26.38
N LYS A 25 17.10 23.20 25.80
CA LYS A 25 18.01 22.07 26.10
C LYS A 25 18.30 21.97 27.60
N ASN A 26 18.60 23.07 28.27
CA ASN A 26 18.88 23.08 29.70
C ASN A 26 17.62 22.77 30.54
N GLY A 27 16.44 23.19 30.10
CA GLY A 27 15.16 22.83 30.74
C GLY A 27 14.85 21.34 30.60
N LEU A 28 15.10 20.77 29.43
CA LEU A 28 14.96 19.33 29.14
C LEU A 28 16.01 18.47 29.85
N LEU A 29 17.21 19.01 30.09
CA LEU A 29 18.28 18.30 30.83
C LEU A 29 18.13 18.42 32.35
N SER A 30 17.54 19.51 32.85
CA SER A 30 17.33 19.74 34.29
C SER A 30 16.03 19.13 34.85
N THR A 31 15.31 18.37 34.04
CA THR A 31 14.09 17.64 34.41
C THR A 31 14.40 16.26 34.99
N GLU A 32 15.37 16.17 35.91
CA GLU A 32 15.56 14.97 36.76
C GLU A 32 14.37 14.72 37.70
N SER A 33 13.43 15.66 37.84
CA SER A 33 12.28 15.58 38.76
C SER A 33 10.89 15.50 38.11
N CYS A 34 10.78 15.52 36.78
CA CYS A 34 9.55 15.06 36.13
C CYS A 34 9.80 13.62 35.72
N SER A 35 9.20 12.66 36.44
CA SER A 35 9.05 11.31 35.89
C SER A 35 8.28 11.47 34.57
N PHE A 36 8.97 11.43 33.44
CA PHE A 36 8.31 11.24 32.17
C PHE A 36 7.44 10.02 32.33
N PHE A 37 6.14 10.16 32.08
CA PHE A 37 5.26 9.01 32.01
C PHE A 37 5.84 8.07 30.95
N LYS A 38 6.43 6.97 31.40
CA LYS A 38 6.79 5.88 30.51
C LYS A 38 5.58 4.99 30.44
N LEU A 39 5.16 4.64 29.22
CA LEU A 39 4.08 3.68 29.04
C LEU A 39 4.39 2.36 29.75
N GLU A 40 5.67 1.98 29.80
CA GLU A 40 6.19 0.85 30.57
C GLU A 40 5.85 0.93 32.07
N ASP A 41 5.76 2.11 32.68
CA ASP A 41 5.38 2.25 34.10
C ASP A 41 3.90 1.90 34.34
N VAL A 42 3.04 1.99 33.32
CA VAL A 42 1.63 1.54 33.40
C VAL A 42 1.55 0.04 33.60
N SER A 43 2.48 -0.71 32.99
CA SER A 43 2.56 -2.17 33.12
C SER A 43 2.84 -2.65 34.55
N LYS A 44 3.34 -1.76 35.43
CA LYS A 44 3.59 -2.08 36.85
C LYS A 44 2.29 -2.13 37.67
N ASN A 45 1.17 -1.69 37.10
CA ASN A 45 -0.15 -1.89 37.68
C ASN A 45 -0.62 -3.32 37.41
N ASN A 46 -1.06 -4.05 38.44
CA ASN A 46 -1.31 -5.49 38.42
C ASN A 46 -2.42 -5.94 37.46
N ASP A 47 -3.18 -5.01 36.90
CA ASP A 47 -4.30 -5.29 36.00
C ASP A 47 -3.86 -5.38 34.51
N PHE A 48 -2.61 -5.05 34.18
CA PHE A 48 -2.11 -5.13 32.81
C PHE A 48 -1.24 -6.38 32.59
N ARG A 49 -1.66 -7.23 31.67
CA ARG A 49 -0.83 -8.33 31.16
C ARG A 49 0.19 -7.78 30.15
N VAL A 50 1.45 -8.18 30.30
CA VAL A 50 2.51 -7.87 29.34
C VAL A 50 2.93 -9.17 28.65
N ASP A 51 2.72 -9.23 27.34
CA ASP A 51 2.98 -10.44 26.56
C ASP A 51 4.46 -10.85 26.61
N GLU A 52 5.38 -9.89 26.66
CA GLU A 52 6.84 -10.14 26.70
C GLU A 52 7.31 -10.89 27.95
N PHE A 53 6.57 -10.78 29.06
CA PHE A 53 6.87 -11.49 30.30
C PHE A 53 6.08 -12.80 30.44
N ASN A 54 4.89 -12.85 29.85
CA ASN A 54 3.90 -13.89 30.14
C ASN A 54 3.68 -14.88 28.99
N ASP A 55 4.22 -14.59 27.80
CA ASP A 55 4.07 -15.41 26.59
C ASP A 55 5.45 -15.82 26.06
N ASP A 56 5.72 -17.13 26.10
CA ASP A 56 6.99 -17.71 25.66
C ASP A 56 7.22 -17.54 24.15
N ASP A 57 6.14 -17.65 23.36
CA ASP A 57 6.17 -17.45 21.91
C ASP A 57 6.49 -15.99 21.59
N CYS A 58 5.93 -15.04 22.34
CA CYS A 58 6.24 -13.62 22.20
C CYS A 58 7.72 -13.33 22.45
N ARG A 59 8.28 -13.87 23.53
CA ARG A 59 9.68 -13.69 23.89
C ARG A 59 10.62 -14.29 22.85
N LYS A 60 10.40 -15.53 22.42
CA LYS A 60 11.22 -16.16 21.38
C LYS A 60 11.13 -15.43 20.05
N GLY A 61 9.92 -14.97 19.67
CA GLY A 61 9.71 -14.16 18.48
C GLY A 61 10.49 -12.85 18.53
N LYS A 62 10.48 -12.16 19.68
CA LYS A 62 11.26 -10.94 19.93
C LYS A 62 12.77 -11.18 19.82
N GLU A 63 13.28 -12.20 20.48
CA GLU A 63 14.70 -12.56 20.47
C GLU A 63 15.19 -12.88 19.05
N ALA A 64 14.39 -13.63 18.28
CA ALA A 64 14.71 -13.95 16.89
C ALA A 64 14.74 -12.70 16.00
N ALA A 65 13.79 -11.76 16.19
CA ALA A 65 13.79 -10.49 15.47
C ALA A 65 15.05 -9.68 15.80
N GLN A 66 15.41 -9.58 17.09
CA GLN A 66 16.62 -8.88 17.53
C GLN A 66 17.90 -9.49 16.94
N GLN A 67 18.02 -10.82 16.96
CA GLN A 67 19.14 -11.52 16.35
C GLN A 67 19.25 -11.20 14.86
N MET A 68 18.11 -11.17 14.15
CA MET A 68 18.08 -10.81 12.74
C MET A 68 18.54 -9.37 12.49
N MET A 69 18.08 -8.43 13.31
CA MET A 69 18.46 -7.01 13.20
C MET A 69 19.96 -6.78 13.42
N THR A 70 20.64 -7.61 14.22
CA THR A 70 22.11 -7.50 14.36
C THR A 70 22.87 -7.64 13.04
N LEU A 71 22.29 -8.30 12.03
CA LEU A 71 22.89 -8.44 10.70
C LEU A 71 22.82 -7.16 9.86
N LEU A 72 21.87 -6.26 10.19
CA LEU A 72 21.68 -4.97 9.53
C LEU A 72 22.46 -3.84 10.22
N LYS A 73 22.90 -4.09 11.46
CA LYS A 73 23.62 -3.10 12.27
C LYS A 73 24.89 -2.60 11.56
N ASP A 74 25.12 -1.30 11.65
CA ASP A 74 26.31 -0.61 11.12
C ASP A 74 26.47 -0.62 9.59
N LYS A 75 25.43 -1.02 8.83
CA LYS A 75 25.41 -0.99 7.35
C LYS A 75 24.56 0.16 6.80
N ASP A 76 24.95 0.69 5.65
CA ASP A 76 24.12 1.66 4.91
C ASP A 76 22.89 0.96 4.30
N LEU A 77 21.75 1.64 4.27
CA LEU A 77 20.50 1.12 3.71
C LEU A 77 20.61 0.70 2.23
N THR A 78 21.43 1.41 1.45
CA THR A 78 21.70 1.07 0.05
C THR A 78 22.46 -0.25 -0.03
N GLU A 79 23.48 -0.42 0.81
CA GLU A 79 24.24 -1.66 0.93
C GLU A 79 23.32 -2.80 1.41
N ILE A 80 22.39 -2.52 2.32
CA ILE A 80 21.43 -3.51 2.80
C ILE A 80 20.58 -4.06 1.65
N LYS A 81 19.98 -3.20 0.83
CA LYS A 81 19.12 -3.65 -0.28
C LYS A 81 19.92 -4.43 -1.33
N GLU A 82 21.10 -3.95 -1.71
CA GLU A 82 21.92 -4.60 -2.75
C GLU A 82 22.54 -5.93 -2.28
N SER A 83 22.97 -6.01 -1.02
CA SER A 83 23.64 -7.20 -0.49
C SER A 83 22.69 -8.27 0.03
N PHE A 84 21.57 -7.88 0.66
CA PHE A 84 20.66 -8.84 1.28
C PHE A 84 19.51 -9.26 0.38
N LEU A 85 19.10 -8.43 -0.59
CA LEU A 85 17.95 -8.66 -1.45
C LEU A 85 18.34 -8.62 -2.96
N PRO A 86 19.17 -9.58 -3.42
CA PRO A 86 19.79 -9.55 -4.75
C PRO A 86 18.84 -9.89 -5.92
N CYS A 87 17.67 -10.47 -5.69
CA CYS A 87 16.73 -10.82 -6.75
C CYS A 87 15.85 -9.62 -7.14
N GLN A 88 15.67 -8.64 -6.27
CA GLN A 88 15.00 -7.37 -6.58
C GLN A 88 15.97 -6.27 -7.07
N GLY A 89 15.47 -5.03 -7.20
CA GLY A 89 16.26 -3.89 -7.66
C GLY A 89 16.59 -3.97 -9.16
N LYS A 90 17.87 -3.87 -9.52
CA LYS A 90 18.31 -3.71 -10.93
C LYS A 90 17.81 -4.82 -11.86
N LEU A 91 17.96 -6.09 -11.46
CA LEU A 91 17.53 -7.23 -12.28
C LEU A 91 16.01 -7.19 -12.50
N TRP A 92 15.26 -6.88 -11.44
CA TRP A 92 13.80 -6.78 -11.50
C TRP A 92 13.33 -5.63 -12.39
N HIS A 93 13.91 -4.43 -12.25
CA HIS A 93 13.57 -3.29 -13.11
C HIS A 93 13.88 -3.57 -14.59
N GLN A 94 15.04 -4.18 -14.88
CA GLN A 94 15.39 -4.58 -16.24
C GLN A 94 14.41 -5.61 -16.81
N TRP A 95 14.01 -6.59 -16.00
CA TRP A 95 13.01 -7.57 -16.38
C TRP A 95 11.67 -6.89 -16.71
N CYS A 96 11.18 -6.01 -15.84
CA CYS A 96 9.91 -5.32 -16.00
C CYS A 96 9.89 -4.43 -17.24
N GLN A 97 10.97 -3.67 -17.46
CA GLN A 97 11.12 -2.85 -18.65
C GLN A 97 11.06 -3.69 -19.92
N LYS A 98 11.80 -4.81 -19.96
CA LYS A 98 11.80 -5.72 -21.11
C LYS A 98 10.44 -6.39 -21.33
N ASN A 99 9.74 -6.73 -20.24
CA ASN A 99 8.39 -7.28 -20.32
C ASN A 99 7.39 -6.26 -20.88
N LYS A 100 7.49 -4.99 -20.49
CA LYS A 100 6.70 -3.89 -21.07
C LYS A 100 7.01 -3.70 -22.56
N GLU A 101 8.29 -3.66 -22.93
CA GLU A 101 8.73 -3.57 -24.34
C GLU A 101 8.26 -4.75 -25.21
N LEU A 102 8.07 -5.94 -24.61
CA LEU A 102 7.57 -7.12 -25.31
C LEU A 102 6.09 -6.97 -25.71
N HIS A 103 5.29 -6.34 -24.84
CA HIS A 103 3.84 -6.21 -25.00
C HIS A 103 3.38 -4.86 -25.58
N ARG A 104 4.23 -3.82 -25.49
CA ARG A 104 4.02 -2.50 -26.10
C ARG A 104 5.07 -2.24 -27.20
N PRO A 105 4.83 -2.64 -28.46
CA PRO A 105 5.75 -2.35 -29.56
C PRO A 105 5.87 -0.83 -29.77
N THR A 106 7.08 -0.34 -29.96
CA THR A 106 7.31 1.08 -30.26
C THR A 106 6.81 1.45 -31.66
N LEU A 107 6.38 2.70 -31.87
CA LEU A 107 6.00 3.20 -33.21
C LEU A 107 7.09 2.93 -34.26
N GLY A 108 8.36 3.02 -33.88
CA GLY A 108 9.48 2.70 -34.75
C GLY A 108 9.58 1.22 -35.16
N GLU A 109 9.12 0.28 -34.32
CA GLU A 109 9.05 -1.16 -34.62
C GLU A 109 7.88 -1.48 -35.56
N LEU A 110 6.76 -0.74 -35.43
CA LEU A 110 5.60 -0.87 -36.32
C LEU A 110 5.89 -0.32 -37.73
N HIS A 111 6.64 0.77 -37.84
CA HIS A 111 6.92 1.44 -39.11
C HIS A 111 8.08 0.81 -39.91
N LYS A 112 9.00 0.08 -39.28
CA LYS A 112 10.22 -0.45 -39.94
C LYS A 112 10.06 -1.83 -40.57
N GLY A 113 8.90 -2.49 -40.47
CA GLY A 113 8.70 -3.83 -41.05
C GLY A 113 9.70 -4.89 -40.56
N SER A 114 10.45 -4.61 -39.48
CA SER A 114 11.39 -5.56 -38.89
C SER A 114 10.61 -6.79 -38.45
N ASN A 115 11.12 -7.99 -38.71
CA ASN A 115 10.43 -9.25 -38.43
C ASN A 115 9.96 -9.30 -36.96
N ILE A 116 8.69 -8.96 -36.73
CA ILE A 116 8.10 -8.68 -35.41
C ILE A 116 8.27 -9.91 -34.50
N GLU A 117 8.14 -11.10 -35.08
CA GLU A 117 8.33 -12.37 -34.38
C GLU A 117 9.77 -12.55 -33.90
N LYS A 118 10.75 -12.19 -34.73
CA LYS A 118 12.17 -12.26 -34.35
C LYS A 118 12.49 -11.32 -33.19
N ASN A 119 11.95 -10.10 -33.20
CA ASN A 119 12.10 -9.15 -32.09
C ASN A 119 11.41 -9.64 -30.82
N LYS A 120 10.19 -10.18 -30.91
CA LYS A 120 9.49 -10.80 -29.76
C LYS A 120 10.28 -11.97 -29.18
N SER A 121 10.84 -12.83 -30.03
CA SER A 121 11.68 -13.95 -29.62
C SER A 121 12.96 -13.50 -28.90
N LEU A 122 13.63 -12.46 -29.43
CA LEU A 122 14.82 -11.86 -28.79
C LEU A 122 14.48 -11.30 -27.40
N LYS A 123 13.42 -10.50 -27.29
CA LYS A 123 12.97 -9.95 -25.99
C LYS A 123 12.63 -11.06 -24.99
N LYS A 124 11.94 -12.13 -25.42
CA LYS A 124 11.69 -13.32 -24.58
C LYS A 124 12.98 -13.99 -24.10
N SER A 125 13.98 -14.11 -24.97
CA SER A 125 15.29 -14.67 -24.59
C SER A 125 16.02 -13.78 -23.58
N GLU A 126 15.96 -12.46 -23.72
CA GLU A 126 16.56 -11.53 -22.75
C GLU A 126 15.87 -11.61 -21.38
N ILE A 127 14.54 -11.62 -21.36
CA ILE A 127 13.72 -11.81 -20.15
C ILE A 127 14.10 -13.12 -19.44
N GLN A 128 14.23 -14.21 -20.20
CA GLN A 128 14.64 -15.51 -19.66
C GLN A 128 16.05 -15.47 -19.06
N LYS A 129 17.01 -14.81 -19.72
CA LYS A 129 18.37 -14.65 -19.19
C LYS A 129 18.38 -13.89 -17.86
N ILE A 130 17.53 -12.87 -17.70
CA ILE A 130 17.41 -12.14 -16.43
C ILE A 130 16.85 -13.06 -15.34
N ARG A 131 15.83 -13.88 -15.64
CA ARG A 131 15.33 -14.89 -14.68
C ARG A 131 16.40 -15.91 -14.31
N GLU A 132 17.24 -16.34 -15.25
CA GLU A 132 18.38 -17.22 -14.94
C GLU A 132 19.40 -16.54 -14.03
N LEU A 133 19.68 -15.25 -14.22
CA LEU A 133 20.57 -14.50 -13.34
C LEU A 133 19.99 -14.40 -11.93
N GLN A 134 18.72 -14.00 -11.78
CA GLN A 134 18.01 -13.98 -10.50
C GLN A 134 18.03 -15.36 -9.84
N GLN A 135 17.75 -16.42 -10.61
CA GLN A 135 17.74 -17.80 -10.11
C GLN A 135 19.13 -18.24 -9.62
N ARG A 136 20.21 -17.86 -10.33
CA ARG A 136 21.60 -18.19 -9.94
C ARG A 136 22.15 -17.35 -8.79
N SER A 137 21.54 -16.20 -8.47
CA SER A 137 21.96 -15.37 -7.34
C SER A 137 21.95 -16.17 -6.03
N VAL A 138 23.01 -16.04 -5.24
CA VAL A 138 23.13 -16.73 -3.94
C VAL A 138 22.19 -16.06 -2.94
N LEU A 139 21.48 -16.86 -2.13
CA LEU A 139 20.66 -16.31 -1.05
C LEU A 139 21.56 -15.73 0.04
N SER A 140 21.27 -14.50 0.45
CA SER A 140 22.00 -13.85 1.54
C SER A 140 21.78 -14.59 2.86
N GLN A 141 22.72 -14.45 3.80
CA GLN A 141 22.58 -15.05 5.14
C GLN A 141 21.32 -14.54 5.86
N PHE A 142 20.97 -13.28 5.66
CA PHE A 142 19.75 -12.66 6.16
C PHE A 142 18.49 -13.38 5.66
N MET A 143 18.38 -13.60 4.34
CA MET A 143 17.23 -14.30 3.75
C MET A 143 17.17 -15.77 4.16
N LYS A 144 18.33 -16.43 4.32
CA LYS A 144 18.39 -17.82 4.82
C LYS A 144 17.80 -17.92 6.22
N ILE A 145 18.21 -17.03 7.13
CA ILE A 145 17.69 -16.99 8.51
C ILE A 145 16.20 -16.63 8.52
N PHE A 146 15.77 -15.64 7.73
CA PHE A 146 14.35 -15.27 7.61
C PHE A 146 13.48 -16.46 7.23
N ILE A 147 13.85 -17.12 6.12
CA ILE A 147 13.11 -18.25 5.58
C ILE A 147 13.15 -19.41 6.57
N GLN A 148 14.29 -19.70 7.20
CA GLN A 148 14.37 -20.75 8.22
C GLN A 148 13.46 -20.47 9.41
N LYS A 149 13.41 -19.21 9.87
CA LYS A 149 12.62 -18.84 11.04
C LYS A 149 11.13 -18.98 10.81
N LEU A 150 10.68 -18.65 9.61
CA LEU A 150 9.28 -18.77 9.19
C LEU A 150 8.87 -20.19 8.77
N ASN A 151 9.80 -21.14 8.79
CA ASN A 151 9.52 -22.55 8.51
C ASN A 151 9.50 -23.39 9.80
N SER A 152 9.42 -22.76 10.97
CA SER A 152 9.41 -23.50 12.24
C SER A 152 8.02 -24.10 12.51
N PRO A 153 7.90 -25.18 13.30
CA PRO A 153 6.59 -25.78 13.58
C PRO A 153 5.61 -24.76 14.17
N LEU A 154 4.40 -24.69 13.58
CA LEU A 154 3.41 -23.64 13.84
C LEU A 154 3.11 -23.44 15.33
N GLY A 155 3.27 -22.19 15.76
CA GLY A 155 2.85 -21.59 17.04
C GLY A 155 2.66 -20.08 16.85
N ASN A 156 2.42 -19.31 17.92
CA ASN A 156 2.29 -17.85 17.79
C ASN A 156 3.66 -17.16 17.60
N GLU A 157 4.76 -17.89 17.76
CA GLU A 157 6.13 -17.37 17.73
C GLU A 157 6.48 -16.65 16.42
N GLU A 158 6.03 -17.18 15.27
CA GLU A 158 6.32 -16.60 13.95
C GLU A 158 5.57 -15.29 13.72
N VAL A 159 4.31 -15.23 14.18
CA VAL A 159 3.50 -14.00 14.15
C VAL A 159 4.16 -12.95 15.05
N TYR A 160 4.62 -13.33 16.24
CA TYR A 160 5.36 -12.43 17.11
C TYR A 160 6.69 -12.00 16.49
N PHE A 161 7.45 -12.91 15.89
CA PHE A 161 8.69 -12.60 15.16
C PHE A 161 8.46 -11.57 14.06
N LEU A 162 7.45 -11.76 13.21
CA LEU A 162 7.11 -10.83 12.13
C LEU A 162 6.66 -9.46 12.67
N LYS A 163 5.83 -9.44 13.73
CA LYS A 163 5.39 -8.20 14.38
C LYS A 163 6.58 -7.44 14.97
N TRP A 164 7.47 -8.15 15.68
CA TRP A 164 8.68 -7.56 16.25
C TRP A 164 9.66 -7.09 15.19
N LEU A 165 9.85 -7.85 14.12
CA LEU A 165 10.72 -7.47 13.01
C LEU A 165 10.18 -6.22 12.32
N ALA A 166 8.89 -6.16 12.01
CA ALA A 166 8.26 -4.98 11.45
C ALA A 166 8.45 -3.74 12.35
N ALA A 167 8.21 -3.89 13.65
CA ALA A 167 8.39 -2.80 14.61
C ALA A 167 9.86 -2.36 14.76
N GLN A 168 10.81 -3.30 14.82
CA GLN A 168 12.24 -2.98 14.98
C GLN A 168 12.82 -2.30 13.74
N VAL A 169 12.45 -2.79 12.56
CA VAL A 169 12.82 -2.15 11.29
C VAL A 169 12.24 -0.73 11.20
N GLU A 170 11.11 -0.44 11.86
CA GLU A 170 10.60 0.93 11.98
C GLU A 170 11.34 1.78 13.01
N LEU A 171 11.71 1.20 14.16
CA LEU A 171 12.38 1.91 15.26
C LEU A 171 13.83 2.29 14.96
N GLU A 172 14.60 1.43 14.27
CA GLU A 172 15.99 1.74 13.89
C GLU A 172 16.07 2.94 12.92
N LYS A 173 14.99 3.25 12.19
CA LYS A 173 14.88 4.40 11.29
C LYS A 173 14.82 5.75 12.02
N VAL A 174 14.55 5.76 13.33
CA VAL A 174 14.58 6.98 14.15
C VAL A 174 16.03 7.43 14.42
N SER A 175 17.02 6.57 14.15
CA SER A 175 18.44 6.88 14.23
C SER A 175 19.03 7.24 12.86
N GLU A 176 19.09 8.54 12.56
CA GLU A 176 19.82 9.25 11.49
C GLU A 176 19.83 8.73 10.02
N LYS A 177 19.40 9.65 9.12
CA LYS A 177 19.48 9.69 7.64
C LYS A 177 18.30 9.13 6.83
N LEU A 178 17.41 10.08 6.53
CA LEU A 178 16.57 10.30 5.34
C LEU A 178 15.69 9.18 4.74
N GLN A 179 14.46 9.61 4.47
CA GLN A 179 13.28 8.90 3.95
C GLN A 179 13.46 8.17 2.60
N ALA A 180 14.56 8.39 1.86
CA ALA A 180 14.74 7.86 0.51
C ALA A 180 15.15 6.37 0.44
N ALA A 181 15.54 5.75 1.55
CA ALA A 181 16.11 4.40 1.55
C ALA A 181 15.47 3.46 2.59
N THR A 182 14.16 3.55 2.83
CA THR A 182 13.53 2.69 3.85
C THR A 182 13.60 1.20 3.48
N PHE A 183 14.08 0.38 4.41
CA PHE A 183 13.98 -1.09 4.40
C PHE A 183 12.76 -1.49 5.24
N GLY A 184 12.03 -2.54 4.85
CA GLY A 184 10.77 -2.92 5.50
C GLY A 184 10.40 -4.36 5.17
N LEU A 185 9.42 -4.91 5.90
CA LEU A 185 8.97 -6.28 5.68
C LEU A 185 8.48 -6.50 4.24
N GLU A 186 7.90 -5.47 3.62
CA GLU A 186 7.50 -5.43 2.21
C GLU A 186 8.65 -5.77 1.26
N HIS A 187 9.87 -5.29 1.54
CA HIS A 187 11.04 -5.56 0.71
C HIS A 187 11.53 -7.00 0.84
N ILE A 188 11.42 -7.57 2.04
CA ILE A 188 11.77 -8.98 2.30
C ILE A 188 10.79 -9.90 1.56
N LEU A 189 9.50 -9.59 1.62
CA LEU A 189 8.46 -10.32 0.89
C LEU A 189 8.60 -10.19 -0.63
N ARG A 190 8.94 -9.00 -1.13
CA ARG A 190 9.22 -8.78 -2.55
C ARG A 190 10.39 -9.65 -3.02
N GLU A 191 11.47 -9.74 -2.25
CA GLU A 191 12.61 -10.62 -2.57
C GLU A 191 12.19 -12.10 -2.62
N ILE A 192 11.37 -12.57 -1.67
CA ILE A 192 10.79 -13.93 -1.70
C ILE A 192 9.99 -14.16 -2.98
N GLY A 193 9.14 -13.20 -3.35
CA GLY A 193 8.37 -13.26 -4.59
C GLY A 193 9.26 -13.37 -5.83
N GLN A 194 10.34 -12.57 -5.91
CA GLN A 194 11.27 -12.64 -7.04
C GLN A 194 12.08 -13.94 -7.08
N ILE A 195 12.44 -14.50 -5.93
CA ILE A 195 13.06 -15.83 -5.85
C ILE A 195 12.10 -16.89 -6.40
N TYR A 196 10.83 -16.86 -5.99
CA TYR A 196 9.82 -17.82 -6.45
C TYR A 196 9.56 -17.69 -7.96
N GLU A 197 9.32 -16.47 -8.44
CA GLU A 197 9.13 -16.12 -9.85
C GLU A 197 10.27 -16.63 -10.73
N SER A 198 11.52 -16.40 -10.32
CA SER A 198 12.70 -16.85 -11.07
C SER A 198 12.88 -18.36 -11.07
N CYS A 199 12.68 -19.03 -9.92
CA CYS A 199 12.75 -20.49 -9.84
C CYS A 199 11.66 -21.17 -10.68
N SER A 200 10.43 -20.64 -10.64
CA SER A 200 9.29 -21.14 -11.42
C SER A 200 9.53 -20.95 -12.92
N SER A 201 9.96 -19.75 -13.33
CA SER A 201 10.25 -19.42 -14.74
C SER A 201 11.37 -20.28 -15.34
N VAL A 202 12.42 -20.56 -14.56
CA VAL A 202 13.57 -21.36 -15.00
C VAL A 202 13.33 -22.87 -14.80
N LYS A 203 12.28 -23.25 -14.05
CA LYS A 203 11.99 -24.62 -13.61
C LYS A 203 13.17 -25.27 -12.87
N LYS A 204 13.85 -24.47 -12.04
CA LYS A 204 15.03 -24.89 -11.25
C LYS A 204 15.01 -24.25 -9.86
N ASN A 205 15.23 -25.07 -8.84
CA ASN A 205 15.43 -24.59 -7.46
C ASN A 205 16.79 -23.89 -7.31
N LYS A 206 16.90 -23.01 -6.30
CA LYS A 206 18.18 -22.41 -5.89
C LYS A 206 19.20 -23.52 -5.59
N THR A 207 20.43 -23.34 -6.07
CA THR A 207 21.50 -24.34 -5.93
C THR A 207 22.09 -24.41 -4.53
N ASP A 208 22.03 -23.30 -3.79
CA ASP A 208 22.62 -23.10 -2.47
C ASP A 208 21.63 -23.29 -1.31
N PHE A 209 20.37 -23.61 -1.62
CA PHE A 209 19.34 -23.87 -0.61
C PHE A 209 18.27 -24.82 -1.18
N LYS A 210 18.14 -26.01 -0.58
CA LYS A 210 17.08 -26.95 -0.98
C LYS A 210 15.73 -26.42 -0.50
N PHE A 211 14.91 -25.97 -1.44
CA PHE A 211 13.48 -25.71 -1.20
C PHE A 211 12.78 -27.02 -0.88
N ASN A 212 12.69 -27.36 0.41
CA ASN A 212 11.80 -28.43 0.87
C ASN A 212 10.36 -27.92 1.12
N PHE A 213 10.08 -26.62 0.91
CA PHE A 213 8.85 -25.96 1.37
C PHE A 213 8.31 -24.95 0.36
N SER A 214 7.00 -24.68 0.44
CA SER A 214 6.26 -23.78 -0.45
C SER A 214 6.31 -22.34 0.07
N LEU A 215 7.17 -21.49 -0.50
CA LEU A 215 7.20 -20.04 -0.22
C LEU A 215 5.82 -19.38 -0.32
N PRO A 216 4.95 -19.73 -1.30
CA PRO A 216 3.60 -19.19 -1.33
C PRO A 216 2.73 -19.54 -0.12
N SER A 217 2.91 -20.74 0.47
CA SER A 217 2.19 -21.15 1.68
C SER A 217 2.52 -20.25 2.87
N LEU A 218 3.78 -19.85 2.99
CA LEU A 218 4.22 -18.95 4.04
C LEU A 218 3.60 -17.56 3.88
N ALA A 219 3.64 -16.99 2.68
CA ALA A 219 3.01 -15.70 2.42
C ALA A 219 1.48 -15.75 2.67
N ALA A 220 0.83 -16.87 2.35
CA ALA A 220 -0.59 -17.07 2.67
C ALA A 220 -0.85 -17.07 4.20
N GLU A 221 0.00 -17.71 5.00
CA GLU A 221 -0.09 -17.66 6.48
C GLU A 221 0.11 -16.25 7.03
N MET A 222 1.06 -15.50 6.46
CA MET A 222 1.27 -14.09 6.80
C MET A 222 0.02 -13.25 6.49
N MET A 223 -0.60 -13.45 5.33
CA MET A 223 -1.85 -12.76 4.97
C MET A 223 -3.00 -13.12 5.93
N ILE A 224 -3.14 -14.39 6.32
CA ILE A 224 -4.13 -14.84 7.33
C ILE A 224 -3.87 -14.16 8.68
N SER A 225 -2.60 -13.94 9.01
CA SER A 225 -2.15 -13.25 10.24
C SER A 225 -2.28 -11.72 10.18
N GLY A 226 -2.79 -11.17 9.07
CA GLY A 226 -3.04 -9.75 8.90
C GLY A 226 -1.87 -8.94 8.35
N PHE A 227 -0.82 -9.57 7.81
CA PHE A 227 0.24 -8.84 7.12
C PHE A 227 -0.17 -8.53 5.68
N PRO A 228 0.15 -7.32 5.16
CA PRO A 228 -0.14 -6.97 3.78
C PRO A 228 0.78 -7.72 2.80
N LEU A 229 0.22 -8.16 1.67
CA LEU A 229 0.99 -8.67 0.53
C LEU A 229 1.03 -7.62 -0.57
N GLU A 230 2.22 -7.38 -1.13
CA GLU A 230 2.36 -6.56 -2.32
C GLU A 230 1.76 -7.25 -3.54
N LEU A 231 0.87 -6.53 -4.22
CA LEU A 231 0.18 -6.95 -5.43
C LEU A 231 0.84 -6.36 -6.68
N MET A 232 1.27 -5.10 -6.63
CA MET A 232 1.91 -4.40 -7.74
C MET A 232 3.10 -3.61 -7.21
N ASP A 233 4.27 -3.76 -7.83
CA ASP A 233 5.46 -2.95 -7.51
C ASP A 233 5.31 -1.55 -8.13
N GLY A 234 5.27 -0.51 -7.29
CA GLY A 234 5.14 0.89 -7.73
C GLY A 234 6.34 1.41 -8.51
N ASP A 235 7.56 0.94 -8.23
CA ASP A 235 8.73 1.43 -8.96
C ASP A 235 8.78 0.87 -10.40
N ALA A 236 8.28 -0.35 -10.58
CA ALA A 236 8.24 -1.02 -11.87
C ALA A 236 6.90 -0.87 -12.61
N ALA A 237 5.83 -0.49 -11.90
CA ALA A 237 4.44 -0.66 -12.30
C ALA A 237 4.19 -2.03 -12.94
N HIS A 238 4.41 -3.09 -12.15
CA HIS A 238 4.26 -4.44 -12.66
C HIS A 238 3.84 -5.41 -11.55
N VAL A 239 2.99 -6.36 -11.91
CA VAL A 239 2.44 -7.38 -11.02
C VAL A 239 3.24 -8.67 -11.19
N PRO A 240 3.89 -9.20 -10.13
CA PRO A 240 4.53 -10.51 -10.18
C PRO A 240 3.45 -11.62 -10.17
N LEU A 241 2.87 -11.86 -11.34
CA LEU A 241 1.65 -12.66 -11.51
C LEU A 241 1.82 -14.12 -11.05
N ILE A 242 2.99 -14.74 -11.29
CA ILE A 242 3.24 -16.13 -10.89
C ILE A 242 3.29 -16.22 -9.36
N TRP A 243 3.92 -15.25 -8.71
CA TRP A 243 3.98 -15.15 -7.26
C TRP A 243 2.59 -14.91 -6.65
N VAL A 244 1.89 -13.87 -7.08
CA VAL A 244 0.58 -13.50 -6.52
C VAL A 244 -0.43 -14.63 -6.68
N THR A 245 -0.51 -15.24 -7.87
CA THR A 245 -1.41 -16.38 -8.13
C THR A 245 -1.09 -17.55 -7.22
N ALA A 246 0.20 -17.90 -7.06
CA ALA A 246 0.59 -19.00 -6.18
C ALA A 246 0.27 -18.74 -4.71
N VAL A 247 0.35 -17.49 -4.23
CA VAL A 247 -0.04 -17.13 -2.86
C VAL A 247 -1.56 -17.25 -2.68
N LEU A 248 -2.35 -16.80 -3.66
CA LEU A 248 -3.81 -16.97 -3.64
C LEU A 248 -4.22 -18.44 -3.69
N ASP A 249 -3.56 -19.27 -4.50
CA ASP A 249 -3.78 -20.72 -4.52
C ASP A 249 -3.46 -21.36 -3.16
N ALA A 250 -2.37 -20.93 -2.52
CA ALA A 250 -2.04 -21.38 -1.18
C ALA A 250 -3.05 -20.91 -0.12
N LEU A 251 -3.62 -19.71 -0.27
CA LEU A 251 -4.74 -19.24 0.56
C LEU A 251 -5.99 -20.11 0.35
N ILE A 252 -6.32 -20.47 -0.88
CA ILE A 252 -7.44 -21.36 -1.20
C ILE A 252 -7.24 -22.74 -0.57
N GLN A 253 -6.00 -23.27 -0.58
CA GLN A 253 -5.70 -24.55 0.07
C GLN A 253 -5.89 -24.50 1.60
N LYS A 254 -5.63 -23.35 2.23
CA LYS A 254 -5.72 -23.18 3.69
C LYS A 254 -7.12 -22.82 4.17
N LEU A 255 -7.81 -21.94 3.45
CA LEU A 255 -9.10 -21.39 3.86
C LEU A 255 -10.28 -22.02 3.10
N GLY A 256 -10.03 -22.73 2.01
CA GLY A 256 -11.04 -23.06 1.00
C GLY A 256 -11.24 -21.91 -0.01
N ASP A 257 -12.05 -22.14 -1.04
CA ASP A 257 -12.38 -21.11 -2.04
C ASP A 257 -13.44 -20.13 -1.51
N GLN A 258 -13.02 -19.35 -0.52
CA GLN A 258 -13.87 -18.38 0.20
C GLN A 258 -14.31 -17.25 -0.72
N ARG A 259 -15.48 -16.66 -0.43
CA ARG A 259 -15.91 -15.43 -1.09
C ARG A 259 -15.34 -14.23 -0.36
N VAL A 260 -14.89 -13.26 -1.14
CA VAL A 260 -14.29 -12.02 -0.65
C VAL A 260 -14.96 -10.81 -1.30
N TYR A 261 -14.97 -9.70 -0.56
CA TYR A 261 -15.35 -8.39 -1.08
C TYR A 261 -14.09 -7.52 -1.20
N VAL A 262 -13.73 -7.11 -2.41
CA VAL A 262 -12.54 -6.29 -2.65
C VAL A 262 -12.88 -4.81 -2.49
N LEU A 263 -12.28 -4.19 -1.48
CA LEU A 263 -12.37 -2.76 -1.22
C LEU A 263 -11.03 -2.11 -1.52
N SER A 264 -10.96 -1.29 -2.55
CA SER A 264 -9.74 -0.57 -2.89
C SER A 264 -9.83 0.92 -2.55
N VAL A 265 -8.69 1.60 -2.45
CA VAL A 265 -8.62 3.05 -2.28
C VAL A 265 -7.71 3.68 -3.33
N LEU A 266 -8.06 4.87 -3.82
CA LEU A 266 -7.25 5.70 -4.71
C LEU A 266 -7.24 7.14 -4.20
N GLY A 267 -6.22 7.91 -4.57
CA GLY A 267 -6.11 9.32 -4.21
C GLY A 267 -4.66 9.79 -4.20
N ILE A 268 -4.45 11.10 -4.17
CA ILE A 268 -3.11 11.69 -4.19
C ILE A 268 -2.24 11.22 -3.02
N GLN A 269 -0.95 11.39 -3.21
CA GLN A 269 0.05 11.15 -2.18
C GLN A 269 -0.24 11.95 -0.91
N SER A 270 -0.03 11.31 0.24
CA SER A 270 -0.21 11.92 1.56
C SER A 270 -1.61 12.46 1.88
N SER A 271 -2.66 11.96 1.19
CA SER A 271 -4.06 12.34 1.42
C SER A 271 -4.76 11.64 2.61
N GLY A 272 -4.08 10.74 3.32
CA GLY A 272 -4.65 10.00 4.45
C GLY A 272 -5.42 8.72 4.08
N LYS A 273 -5.11 8.09 2.93
CA LYS A 273 -5.71 6.81 2.48
C LYS A 273 -5.50 5.67 3.48
N SER A 274 -4.24 5.33 3.72
CA SER A 274 -3.83 4.26 4.64
C SER A 274 -4.29 4.57 6.07
N THR A 275 -4.26 5.84 6.49
CA THR A 275 -4.80 6.29 7.79
C THR A 275 -6.30 6.02 7.92
N MET A 276 -7.09 6.33 6.89
CA MET A 276 -8.53 6.06 6.85
C MET A 276 -8.81 4.56 6.92
N LEU A 277 -8.08 3.75 6.14
CA LEU A 277 -8.24 2.29 6.14
C LEU A 277 -7.84 1.66 7.48
N ASN A 278 -6.72 2.10 8.07
CA ASN A 278 -6.27 1.66 9.39
C ASN A 278 -7.29 2.02 10.47
N ALA A 279 -7.86 3.23 10.44
CA ALA A 279 -8.90 3.64 11.39
C ALA A 279 -10.21 2.84 11.22
N MET A 280 -10.57 2.47 9.99
CA MET A 280 -11.83 1.79 9.68
C MET A 280 -11.82 0.30 10.04
N PHE A 281 -10.70 -0.38 9.78
CA PHE A 281 -10.59 -1.84 9.90
C PHE A 281 -9.50 -2.31 10.88
N GLY A 282 -8.76 -1.41 11.52
CA GLY A 282 -7.67 -1.78 12.44
C GLY A 282 -6.46 -2.37 11.72
N LEU A 283 -6.20 -1.91 10.50
CA LEU A 283 -5.13 -2.43 9.63
C LEU A 283 -3.76 -1.87 10.02
N GLN A 284 -2.72 -2.44 9.40
CA GLN A 284 -1.32 -2.12 9.68
C GLN A 284 -0.61 -1.60 8.42
N PHE A 285 -1.32 -0.88 7.55
CA PHE A 285 -0.66 -0.19 6.44
C PHE A 285 0.27 0.90 6.98
N ALA A 286 1.41 1.11 6.31
CA ALA A 286 2.38 2.11 6.73
C ALA A 286 1.83 3.55 6.56
N VAL A 287 1.96 4.39 7.59
CA VAL A 287 1.34 5.75 7.64
C VAL A 287 2.32 6.90 7.93
N SER A 288 3.63 6.70 7.87
CA SER A 288 4.59 7.76 8.28
C SER A 288 4.90 8.76 7.16
N ALA A 289 5.13 10.02 7.52
CA ALA A 289 5.61 11.07 6.60
C ALA A 289 6.91 10.63 5.89
N GLY A 290 6.88 10.59 4.55
CA GLY A 290 7.99 10.11 3.72
C GLY A 290 7.99 8.60 3.43
N ARG A 291 7.06 7.84 3.99
CA ARG A 291 6.73 6.47 3.54
C ARG A 291 5.40 6.52 2.82
N CYS A 292 5.41 7.10 1.64
CA CYS A 292 4.29 6.92 0.75
C CYS A 292 4.33 5.45 0.31
N THR A 293 3.22 4.72 0.49
CA THR A 293 3.03 3.38 -0.09
C THR A 293 3.55 3.43 -1.53
N ARG A 294 4.46 2.54 -1.93
CA ARG A 294 4.95 2.44 -3.31
C ARG A 294 4.40 1.16 -3.92
N GLY A 295 3.49 1.28 -4.88
CA GLY A 295 2.73 0.15 -5.43
C GLY A 295 1.36 -0.07 -4.79
N ALA A 296 0.81 -1.28 -4.95
CA ALA A 296 -0.49 -1.67 -4.40
C ALA A 296 -0.33 -2.87 -3.46
N PHE A 297 -0.96 -2.81 -2.29
CA PHE A 297 -0.88 -3.82 -1.25
C PHE A 297 -2.26 -4.32 -0.87
N MET A 298 -2.42 -5.64 -0.75
CA MET A 298 -3.65 -6.26 -0.31
C MET A 298 -3.51 -6.84 1.10
N GLN A 299 -4.53 -6.63 1.94
CA GLN A 299 -4.61 -7.17 3.29
C GLN A 299 -5.96 -7.87 3.48
N LEU A 300 -5.93 -9.09 4.02
CA LEU A 300 -7.12 -9.90 4.25
C LEU A 300 -7.75 -9.58 5.60
N VAL A 301 -9.05 -9.26 5.61
CA VAL A 301 -9.81 -8.96 6.83
C VAL A 301 -10.94 -9.98 6.94
N ARG A 302 -10.95 -10.76 8.03
CA ARG A 302 -12.01 -11.74 8.29
C ARG A 302 -13.30 -11.03 8.72
N VAL A 303 -14.41 -11.37 8.08
CA VAL A 303 -15.74 -10.94 8.52
C VAL A 303 -16.12 -11.73 9.78
N SER A 304 -16.57 -11.03 10.82
CA SER A 304 -16.98 -11.68 12.07
C SER A 304 -18.22 -12.56 11.87
N GLU A 305 -18.39 -13.59 12.70
CA GLU A 305 -19.50 -14.54 12.53
C GLU A 305 -20.88 -13.87 12.63
N GLU A 306 -21.00 -12.81 13.44
CA GLU A 306 -22.23 -12.03 13.58
C GLU A 306 -22.59 -11.29 12.28
N MET A 307 -21.58 -10.81 11.56
CA MET A 307 -21.76 -10.06 10.32
C MET A 307 -21.97 -10.95 9.10
N LYS A 308 -21.50 -12.21 9.13
CA LYS A 308 -21.72 -13.18 8.05
C LYS A 308 -23.19 -13.48 7.79
N ALA A 309 -24.08 -13.28 8.77
CA ALA A 309 -25.52 -13.40 8.54
C ALA A 309 -26.08 -12.31 7.59
N GLN A 310 -25.39 -11.17 7.50
CA GLN A 310 -25.80 -10.00 6.71
C GLN A 310 -24.98 -9.85 5.43
N LEU A 311 -23.80 -10.46 5.37
CA LEU A 311 -22.86 -10.37 4.26
C LEU A 311 -22.74 -11.72 3.55
N LYS A 312 -22.66 -11.69 2.22
CA LYS A 312 -22.60 -12.91 1.41
C LYS A 312 -21.18 -13.43 1.20
N PHE A 313 -20.21 -12.97 1.99
CA PHE A 313 -18.79 -13.26 1.82
C PHE A 313 -18.12 -13.36 3.19
N GLU A 314 -17.04 -14.12 3.26
CA GLU A 314 -16.36 -14.46 4.51
C GLU A 314 -15.19 -13.53 4.84
N TYR A 315 -14.67 -12.82 3.83
CA TYR A 315 -13.55 -11.89 3.98
C TYR A 315 -13.75 -10.59 3.19
N ILE A 316 -13.10 -9.52 3.65
CA ILE A 316 -12.89 -8.30 2.89
C ILE A 316 -11.41 -8.26 2.50
N LEU A 317 -11.11 -8.11 1.21
CA LEU A 317 -9.76 -7.90 0.72
C LEU A 317 -9.55 -6.40 0.53
N VAL A 318 -8.80 -5.77 1.44
CA VAL A 318 -8.56 -4.34 1.41
C VAL A 318 -7.30 -4.07 0.60
N ILE A 319 -7.41 -3.24 -0.45
CA ILE A 319 -6.28 -2.85 -1.30
C ILE A 319 -5.92 -1.39 -1.02
N ASP A 320 -4.77 -1.16 -0.38
CA ASP A 320 -4.16 0.16 -0.24
C ASP A 320 -3.20 0.42 -1.39
N THR A 321 -3.15 1.66 -1.87
CA THR A 321 -2.34 2.04 -3.03
C THR A 321 -1.40 3.17 -2.73
N GLU A 322 -0.37 3.27 -3.56
CA GLU A 322 0.43 4.46 -3.69
C GLU A 322 -0.41 5.70 -3.97
N GLY A 323 0.14 6.82 -3.52
CA GLY A 323 -0.36 8.13 -3.86
C GLY A 323 -0.15 8.48 -5.32
N LEU A 324 -1.24 8.79 -6.02
CA LEU A 324 -1.15 9.33 -7.37
C LEU A 324 -0.34 10.63 -7.35
N ARG A 325 0.39 10.89 -8.44
CA ARG A 325 1.20 12.10 -8.66
C ARG A 325 2.28 12.34 -7.60
N ALA A 326 3.01 11.30 -7.23
CA ALA A 326 4.13 11.44 -6.34
C ALA A 326 5.13 12.50 -6.87
N LEU A 327 5.43 13.53 -6.06
CA LEU A 327 6.31 14.65 -6.44
C LEU A 327 7.70 14.18 -6.87
N GLU A 328 8.15 13.04 -6.34
CA GLU A 328 9.43 12.40 -6.63
C GLU A 328 9.54 11.86 -8.06
N LEU A 329 8.41 11.68 -8.76
CA LEU A 329 8.39 11.08 -10.11
C LEU A 329 8.15 12.11 -11.23
N ALA A 330 7.90 13.38 -10.93
CA ALA A 330 7.34 14.40 -11.84
C ALA A 330 7.82 14.34 -13.32
N GLY A 331 6.90 14.01 -14.24
CA GLY A 331 7.14 13.97 -15.69
C GLY A 331 5.99 13.33 -16.48
N ARG A 332 6.03 13.31 -17.83
CA ARG A 332 4.95 12.68 -18.65
C ARG A 332 4.79 11.17 -18.40
N SER A 333 5.84 10.49 -17.94
CA SER A 333 5.80 9.08 -17.57
C SER A 333 4.98 8.80 -16.31
N THR A 334 4.78 9.79 -15.42
CA THR A 334 4.01 9.58 -14.17
C THR A 334 2.54 9.44 -14.42
N ARG A 335 1.96 10.23 -15.34
CA ARG A 335 0.52 10.14 -15.63
C ARG A 335 0.14 8.78 -16.16
N ASN A 336 1.00 8.18 -16.98
CA ASN A 336 0.81 6.81 -17.46
C ASN A 336 0.90 5.78 -16.33
N HIS A 337 1.89 5.93 -15.45
CA HIS A 337 2.04 5.09 -14.27
C HIS A 337 0.82 5.16 -13.32
N ASP A 338 0.36 6.38 -13.04
CA ASP A 338 -0.83 6.65 -12.22
C ASP A 338 -2.09 6.04 -12.86
N ASN A 339 -2.24 6.17 -14.18
CA ASN A 339 -3.33 5.56 -14.94
C ASN A 339 -3.28 4.03 -14.93
N GLU A 340 -2.09 3.43 -15.07
CA GLU A 340 -1.87 1.98 -14.96
C GLU A 340 -2.36 1.49 -13.58
N MET A 341 -1.85 2.09 -12.50
CA MET A 341 -2.22 1.72 -11.13
C MET A 341 -3.71 1.91 -10.85
N ALA A 342 -4.28 3.05 -11.27
CA ALA A 342 -5.70 3.33 -11.09
C ALA A 342 -6.58 2.34 -11.86
N THR A 343 -6.24 2.04 -13.12
CA THR A 343 -6.96 1.05 -13.93
C THR A 343 -6.93 -0.32 -13.26
N PHE A 344 -5.75 -0.78 -12.86
CA PHE A 344 -5.56 -2.08 -12.20
C PHE A 344 -6.37 -2.21 -10.92
N VAL A 345 -6.26 -1.22 -10.02
CA VAL A 345 -6.90 -1.27 -8.70
C VAL A 345 -8.42 -1.11 -8.79
N VAL A 346 -8.91 -0.28 -9.72
CA VAL A 346 -10.34 -0.14 -9.98
C VAL A 346 -10.93 -1.42 -10.56
N GLY A 347 -10.21 -2.11 -11.46
CA GLY A 347 -10.68 -3.34 -12.06
C GLY A 347 -10.71 -4.55 -11.12
N LEU A 348 -9.90 -4.54 -10.06
CA LEU A 348 -9.98 -5.56 -9.00
C LEU A 348 -11.06 -5.28 -7.97
N GLY A 349 -11.40 -4.01 -7.74
CA GLY A 349 -12.32 -3.58 -6.70
C GLY A 349 -13.78 -3.94 -6.98
N ASN A 350 -14.48 -4.53 -6.00
CA ASN A 350 -15.94 -4.47 -5.97
C ASN A 350 -16.40 -3.03 -5.68
N MET A 351 -15.64 -2.33 -4.85
CA MET A 351 -15.79 -0.90 -4.58
C MET A 351 -14.43 -0.21 -4.47
N THR A 352 -14.31 0.97 -5.08
CA THR A 352 -13.14 1.84 -4.96
C THR A 352 -13.48 3.12 -4.20
N LEU A 353 -12.78 3.39 -3.11
CA LEU A 353 -12.83 4.66 -2.39
C LEU A 353 -11.91 5.67 -3.04
N ILE A 354 -12.41 6.86 -3.35
CA ILE A 354 -11.66 7.91 -4.03
C ILE A 354 -11.45 9.05 -3.06
N ASN A 355 -10.23 9.10 -2.53
CA ASN A 355 -9.83 10.00 -1.48
C ASN A 355 -9.31 11.31 -2.08
N VAL A 356 -10.05 12.38 -1.82
CA VAL A 356 -9.73 13.75 -2.23
C VAL A 356 -9.36 14.53 -0.97
N PHE A 357 -8.21 15.21 -0.98
CA PHE A 357 -7.71 15.93 0.19
C PHE A 357 -7.76 17.44 -0.03
N GLY A 358 -8.40 18.17 0.90
CA GLY A 358 -8.51 19.62 0.85
C GLY A 358 -9.31 20.14 -0.35
N GLU A 359 -9.34 21.46 -0.54
CA GLU A 359 -10.19 22.12 -1.54
C GLU A 359 -9.43 22.53 -2.82
N ASN A 360 -8.23 21.98 -3.06
CA ASN A 360 -7.41 22.36 -4.22
C ASN A 360 -8.06 21.88 -5.53
N THR A 361 -8.52 22.83 -6.34
CA THR A 361 -9.24 22.56 -7.58
C THR A 361 -8.42 21.87 -8.65
N ALA A 362 -7.09 22.10 -8.69
CA ALA A 362 -6.19 21.52 -9.68
C ALA A 362 -5.87 20.05 -9.36
N GLU A 363 -5.54 19.75 -8.09
CA GLU A 363 -5.32 18.37 -7.63
C GLU A 363 -6.56 17.51 -7.82
N MET A 364 -7.73 18.07 -7.49
CA MET A 364 -9.01 17.42 -7.73
C MET A 364 -9.20 17.08 -9.21
N GLN A 365 -8.97 18.03 -10.12
CA GLN A 365 -9.15 17.80 -11.56
C GLN A 365 -8.25 16.66 -12.07
N ASP A 366 -6.99 16.64 -11.66
CA ASP A 366 -6.04 15.61 -12.08
C ASP A 366 -6.42 14.21 -11.57
N ILE A 367 -6.86 14.08 -10.30
CA ILE A 367 -7.35 12.80 -9.76
C ILE A 367 -8.60 12.35 -10.53
N LEU A 368 -9.56 13.25 -10.73
CA LEU A 368 -10.82 12.93 -11.41
C LEU A 368 -10.58 12.43 -12.83
N GLN A 369 -9.64 13.03 -13.56
CA GLN A 369 -9.29 12.57 -14.91
C GLN A 369 -8.78 11.13 -14.91
N ILE A 370 -7.84 10.79 -14.03
CA ILE A 370 -7.28 9.44 -13.88
C ILE A 370 -8.39 8.43 -13.54
N VAL A 371 -9.26 8.81 -12.59
CA VAL A 371 -10.36 7.98 -12.10
C VAL A 371 -11.40 7.70 -13.19
N VAL A 372 -11.84 8.74 -13.89
CA VAL A 372 -12.83 8.62 -14.97
C VAL A 372 -12.27 7.73 -16.07
N GLN A 373 -11.01 7.93 -16.45
CA GLN A 373 -10.35 7.09 -17.45
C GLN A 373 -10.29 5.62 -17.02
N ALA A 374 -9.96 5.33 -15.76
CA ALA A 374 -9.96 3.97 -15.21
C ALA A 374 -11.37 3.32 -15.30
N PHE A 375 -12.43 4.03 -14.90
CA PHE A 375 -13.80 3.49 -14.98
C PHE A 375 -14.30 3.32 -16.43
N MET A 376 -13.94 4.22 -17.34
CA MET A 376 -14.27 4.05 -18.75
C MET A 376 -13.66 2.78 -19.35
N ARG A 377 -12.41 2.48 -18.97
CA ARG A 377 -11.74 1.23 -19.37
C ARG A 377 -12.46 0.02 -18.79
N MET A 378 -12.90 0.07 -17.53
CA MET A 378 -13.71 -1.01 -16.94
C MET A 378 -15.00 -1.28 -17.73
N LYS A 379 -15.67 -0.21 -18.20
CA LYS A 379 -16.87 -0.33 -19.04
C LYS A 379 -16.58 -1.04 -20.36
N LYS A 380 -15.43 -0.80 -21.00
CA LYS A 380 -15.02 -1.49 -22.25
C LYS A 380 -14.88 -3.00 -22.05
N ILE A 381 -14.29 -3.43 -20.93
CA ILE A 381 -14.14 -4.84 -20.56
C ILE A 381 -15.36 -5.41 -19.80
N ARG A 382 -16.48 -4.66 -19.75
CA ARG A 382 -17.76 -5.04 -19.13
C ARG A 382 -17.67 -5.38 -17.64
N LEU A 383 -16.73 -4.75 -16.93
CA LEU A 383 -16.71 -4.74 -15.47
C LEU A 383 -17.50 -3.54 -14.95
N ASN A 384 -18.29 -3.77 -13.90
CA ASN A 384 -19.14 -2.76 -13.27
C ASN A 384 -18.75 -2.57 -11.80
N PRO A 385 -17.54 -2.04 -11.51
CA PRO A 385 -17.17 -1.70 -10.14
C PRO A 385 -18.09 -0.60 -9.59
N SER A 386 -18.12 -0.45 -8.27
CA SER A 386 -18.76 0.69 -7.60
C SER A 386 -17.72 1.66 -7.05
N CYS A 387 -18.10 2.90 -6.78
CA CYS A 387 -17.20 3.88 -6.19
C CYS A 387 -17.87 4.75 -5.13
N MET A 388 -17.04 5.36 -4.27
CA MET A 388 -17.44 6.41 -3.34
C MET A 388 -16.32 7.43 -3.20
N PHE A 389 -16.67 8.72 -3.15
CA PHE A 389 -15.73 9.81 -2.91
C PHE A 389 -15.69 10.15 -1.42
N VAL A 390 -14.49 10.27 -0.89
CA VAL A 390 -14.22 10.74 0.47
C VAL A 390 -13.41 12.01 0.37
N HIS A 391 -14.01 13.12 0.78
CA HIS A 391 -13.37 14.42 0.78
C HIS A 391 -12.84 14.71 2.19
N GLN A 392 -11.53 14.58 2.39
CA GLN A 392 -10.86 14.80 3.67
C GLN A 392 -10.54 16.28 3.93
N ASN A 393 -10.38 16.60 5.22
CA ASN A 393 -9.94 17.89 5.72
C ASN A 393 -10.91 19.04 5.40
N VAL A 394 -12.20 18.81 5.62
CA VAL A 394 -13.26 19.78 5.39
C VAL A 394 -13.55 20.51 6.70
N SER A 395 -13.65 21.84 6.66
CA SER A 395 -13.84 22.66 7.86
C SER A 395 -15.28 22.59 8.41
N ASP A 396 -15.42 22.36 9.73
CA ASP A 396 -16.70 22.12 10.42
C ASP A 396 -17.69 23.31 10.36
N VAL A 397 -17.20 24.54 10.18
CA VAL A 397 -17.96 25.78 10.44
C VAL A 397 -19.08 26.06 9.39
N THR A 398 -19.17 25.28 8.31
CA THR A 398 -20.09 25.56 7.18
C THR A 398 -20.71 24.33 6.49
N ALA A 399 -20.73 23.17 7.17
CA ALA A 399 -20.92 21.86 6.55
C ALA A 399 -22.23 21.63 5.76
N GLY A 400 -23.39 22.18 6.15
CA GLY A 400 -24.66 21.86 5.48
C GLY A 400 -24.77 22.37 4.03
N GLU A 401 -24.72 23.69 3.84
CA GLU A 401 -24.89 24.35 2.54
C GLU A 401 -23.65 24.20 1.65
N LYS A 402 -22.44 24.23 2.22
CA LYS A 402 -21.21 24.02 1.45
C LYS A 402 -21.06 22.58 0.95
N ASN A 403 -21.62 21.58 1.63
CA ASN A 403 -21.57 20.21 1.14
C ASN A 403 -22.49 20.02 -0.09
N MET A 404 -23.65 20.69 -0.14
CA MET A 404 -24.53 20.61 -1.32
C MET A 404 -23.91 21.30 -2.53
N GLU A 405 -23.35 22.49 -2.35
CA GLU A 405 -22.61 23.19 -3.42
C GLU A 405 -21.33 22.44 -3.82
N GLY A 406 -20.63 21.84 -2.85
CA GLY A 406 -19.47 20.98 -3.09
C GLY A 406 -19.82 19.73 -3.92
N ARG A 407 -20.95 19.08 -3.61
CA ARG A 407 -21.48 17.95 -4.39
C ARG A 407 -21.80 18.36 -5.83
N ARG A 408 -22.49 19.50 -6.01
CA ARG A 408 -22.79 20.04 -7.34
C ARG A 408 -21.53 20.27 -8.16
N ARG A 409 -20.53 20.96 -7.57
CA ARG A 409 -19.24 21.22 -8.24
C ARG A 409 -18.47 19.95 -8.57
N LEU A 410 -18.50 18.96 -7.69
CA LEU A 410 -17.86 17.67 -7.93
C LEU A 410 -18.54 16.94 -9.11
N GLN A 411 -19.87 16.92 -9.16
CA GLN A 411 -20.63 16.32 -10.26
C GLN A 411 -20.33 17.01 -11.59
N GLU A 412 -20.38 18.34 -11.64
CA GLU A 412 -20.07 19.12 -12.86
C GLU A 412 -18.66 18.82 -13.38
N LYS A 413 -17.67 18.74 -12.49
CA LYS A 413 -16.30 18.38 -12.85
C LYS A 413 -16.17 16.94 -13.31
N LEU A 414 -16.88 16.00 -12.68
CA LEU A 414 -16.89 14.60 -13.11
C LEU A 414 -17.43 14.47 -14.53
N ASP A 415 -18.51 15.18 -14.85
CA ASP A 415 -19.10 15.18 -16.19
C ASP A 415 -18.18 15.88 -17.22
N GLU A 416 -17.50 16.96 -16.83
CA GLU A 416 -16.49 17.60 -17.67
C GLU A 416 -15.32 16.65 -18.00
N MET A 417 -14.75 15.98 -16.99
CA MET A 417 -13.65 15.02 -17.18
C MET A 417 -14.11 13.80 -17.98
N THR A 418 -15.38 13.39 -17.83
CA THR A 418 -16.01 12.33 -18.63
C THR A 418 -16.00 12.71 -20.10
N LYS A 419 -16.44 13.92 -20.47
CA LYS A 419 -16.41 14.38 -21.86
C LYS A 419 -15.01 14.43 -22.46
N LEU A 420 -13.99 14.73 -21.65
CA LEU A 420 -12.60 14.74 -22.09
C LEU A 420 -12.07 13.32 -22.30
N ALA A 421 -12.26 12.43 -21.32
CA ALA A 421 -11.83 11.03 -21.41
C ALA A 421 -12.55 10.26 -22.52
N ALA A 422 -13.82 10.59 -22.77
CA ALA A 422 -14.61 9.98 -23.84
C ALA A 422 -13.99 10.18 -25.23
N LYS A 423 -13.40 11.37 -25.47
CA LYS A 423 -12.68 11.68 -26.71
C LYS A 423 -11.36 10.92 -26.83
N GLU A 424 -10.65 10.72 -25.73
CA GLU A 424 -9.40 9.94 -25.71
C GLU A 424 -9.68 8.44 -25.94
N GLU A 425 -10.80 7.95 -25.43
CA GLU A 425 -11.14 6.52 -25.43
C GLU A 425 -12.10 6.12 -26.57
N ASP A 426 -12.40 7.03 -27.51
CA ASP A 426 -13.31 6.84 -28.67
C ASP A 426 -14.70 6.31 -28.27
N CYS A 427 -15.33 6.98 -27.31
CA CYS A 427 -16.69 6.65 -26.86
C CYS A 427 -17.60 7.87 -26.78
N ASP A 428 -18.90 7.65 -26.96
CA ASP A 428 -19.93 8.69 -26.82
C ASP A 428 -20.51 8.63 -25.41
N THR A 429 -19.88 9.31 -24.46
CA THR A 429 -20.38 9.40 -23.08
C THR A 429 -20.20 10.80 -22.52
N GLU A 430 -21.25 11.36 -21.95
CA GLU A 430 -21.27 12.75 -21.47
C GLU A 430 -21.33 12.89 -19.95
N PHE A 431 -21.98 11.97 -19.25
CA PHE A 431 -22.14 12.04 -17.80
C PHE A 431 -21.38 10.90 -17.12
N PHE A 432 -20.83 11.17 -15.94
CA PHE A 432 -20.12 10.15 -15.17
C PHE A 432 -21.05 8.99 -14.75
N SER A 433 -22.33 9.30 -14.53
CA SER A 433 -23.37 8.30 -14.24
C SER A 433 -23.62 7.32 -15.40
N ASP A 434 -23.25 7.68 -16.62
CA ASP A 434 -23.34 6.80 -17.78
C ASP A 434 -22.18 5.78 -17.80
N VAL A 435 -21.07 6.10 -17.12
CA VAL A 435 -19.88 5.24 -17.01
C VAL A 435 -20.07 4.24 -15.88
N ILE A 436 -20.56 4.69 -14.72
CA ILE A 436 -20.70 3.92 -13.49
C ILE A 436 -21.95 4.34 -12.72
N ALA A 437 -22.59 3.39 -12.04
CA ALA A 437 -23.70 3.70 -11.13
C ALA A 437 -23.19 4.54 -9.96
N PHE A 438 -23.45 5.85 -10.02
CA PHE A 438 -22.98 6.85 -9.07
C PHE A 438 -24.08 7.82 -8.67
N ASP A 439 -24.25 8.02 -7.37
CA ASP A 439 -25.17 9.00 -6.80
C ASP A 439 -24.42 9.96 -5.88
N VAL A 440 -24.23 11.20 -6.34
CA VAL A 440 -23.50 12.24 -5.61
C VAL A 440 -24.03 12.51 -4.20
N GLN A 441 -25.31 12.23 -3.93
CA GLN A 441 -25.90 12.47 -2.60
C GLN A 441 -25.51 11.40 -1.58
N ASN A 442 -25.40 10.16 -2.03
CA ASN A 442 -25.13 9.01 -1.17
C ASN A 442 -23.66 8.57 -1.21
N ASP A 443 -22.97 8.86 -2.31
CA ASP A 443 -21.65 8.31 -2.64
C ASP A 443 -20.52 9.31 -2.39
N VAL A 444 -20.84 10.51 -1.88
CA VAL A 444 -19.88 11.53 -1.49
C VAL A 444 -19.98 11.80 0.00
N LYS A 445 -18.88 11.54 0.72
CA LYS A 445 -18.73 11.77 2.16
C LYS A 445 -17.69 12.88 2.41
N TYR A 446 -17.99 13.80 3.31
CA TYR A 446 -17.09 14.86 3.74
C TYR A 446 -16.58 14.55 5.14
N PHE A 447 -15.27 14.60 5.31
CA PHE A 447 -14.59 14.20 6.54
C PHE A 447 -13.99 15.43 7.21
N ALA A 448 -14.19 15.51 8.53
CA ALA A 448 -13.48 16.45 9.36
C ALA A 448 -11.96 16.19 9.31
N GLN A 449 -11.16 17.16 9.75
CA GLN A 449 -9.72 16.98 9.94
C GLN A 449 -9.44 15.94 11.03
N LEU A 450 -8.37 15.15 10.88
CA LEU A 450 -7.99 14.09 11.83
C LEU A 450 -7.63 14.63 13.23
N TRP A 451 -7.01 15.80 13.31
CA TRP A 451 -6.48 16.38 14.55
C TRP A 451 -7.22 17.67 14.92
N GLU A 452 -7.54 17.86 16.20
CA GLU A 452 -8.04 19.14 16.71
C GLU A 452 -6.86 20.11 16.96
N GLY A 453 -6.22 20.56 15.88
CA GLY A 453 -5.09 21.49 15.92
C GLY A 453 -3.82 20.90 15.31
N SER A 454 -2.65 21.36 15.76
CA SER A 454 -1.36 21.00 15.18
C SER A 454 -0.69 19.83 15.92
N PRO A 455 -0.38 18.71 15.25
CA PRO A 455 0.45 17.63 15.79
C PRO A 455 1.83 18.13 16.30
N PRO A 456 2.54 17.40 17.19
CA PRO A 456 2.23 16.04 17.66
C PRO A 456 1.32 15.98 18.90
N MET A 457 1.02 17.11 19.55
CA MET A 457 0.25 17.14 20.80
C MET A 457 -1.26 17.37 20.61
N ALA A 458 -1.71 17.57 19.36
CA ALA A 458 -3.13 17.71 19.07
C ALA A 458 -3.88 16.39 19.34
N PRO A 459 -5.06 16.42 20.00
CA PRO A 459 -5.86 15.22 20.18
C PRO A 459 -6.55 14.82 18.86
N PRO A 460 -6.90 13.54 18.67
CA PRO A 460 -7.73 13.12 17.54
C PRO A 460 -9.10 13.79 17.58
N ASN A 461 -9.61 14.19 16.43
CA ASN A 461 -10.93 14.79 16.28
C ASN A 461 -12.03 13.73 16.35
N PRO A 462 -12.95 13.77 17.33
CA PRO A 462 -14.05 12.81 17.44
C PRO A 462 -14.99 12.81 16.22
N ASN A 463 -15.12 13.94 15.51
CA ASN A 463 -15.92 14.02 14.28
C ASN A 463 -15.34 13.13 13.19
N TYR A 464 -14.00 13.06 13.06
CA TYR A 464 -13.33 12.17 12.11
C TYR A 464 -13.69 10.70 12.38
N SER A 465 -13.63 10.27 13.65
CA SER A 465 -14.01 8.91 14.04
C SER A 465 -15.48 8.60 13.73
N ARG A 466 -16.40 9.56 13.95
CA ARG A 466 -17.80 9.39 13.55
C ARG A 466 -17.97 9.27 12.04
N ASN A 467 -17.27 10.10 11.25
CA ASN A 467 -17.29 10.00 9.79
C ASN A 467 -16.74 8.66 9.28
N ILE A 468 -15.69 8.12 9.91
CA ILE A 468 -15.16 6.79 9.60
C ILE A 468 -16.22 5.71 9.84
N GLN A 469 -16.92 5.78 10.97
CA GLN A 469 -17.98 4.83 11.31
C GLN A 469 -19.14 4.89 10.31
N GLU A 470 -19.64 6.09 10.00
CA GLU A 470 -20.69 6.29 9.01
C GLU A 470 -20.30 5.80 7.60
N LEU A 471 -19.04 6.03 7.20
CA LEU A 471 -18.52 5.52 5.93
C LEU A 471 -18.45 3.99 5.94
N LYS A 472 -17.96 3.39 7.02
CA LYS A 472 -17.91 1.93 7.19
C LYS A 472 -19.30 1.31 7.07
N ASP A 473 -20.29 1.88 7.76
CA ASP A 473 -21.68 1.40 7.72
C ASP A 473 -22.27 1.52 6.31
N THR A 474 -21.97 2.62 5.60
CA THR A 474 -22.39 2.80 4.20
C THR A 474 -21.76 1.75 3.28
N ILE A 475 -20.45 1.49 3.42
CA ILE A 475 -19.73 0.48 2.63
C ILE A 475 -20.33 -0.89 2.88
N LEU A 476 -20.54 -1.28 4.14
CA LEU A 476 -21.10 -2.58 4.50
C LEU A 476 -22.54 -2.76 3.98
N SER A 477 -23.36 -1.70 4.04
CA SER A 477 -24.72 -1.70 3.49
C SER A 477 -24.74 -1.87 1.97
N LYS A 478 -23.78 -1.28 1.24
CA LYS A 478 -23.63 -1.52 -0.19
C LYS A 478 -23.06 -2.91 -0.48
N ALA A 479 -22.09 -3.35 0.31
CA ALA A 479 -21.43 -4.64 0.15
C ALA A 479 -22.40 -5.82 0.35
N SER A 480 -23.38 -5.72 1.26
CA SER A 480 -24.39 -6.76 1.48
C SER A 480 -25.24 -7.10 0.24
N LYS A 481 -25.35 -6.15 -0.70
CA LYS A 481 -26.04 -6.35 -1.98
C LYS A 481 -25.19 -7.15 -2.98
N SER A 482 -23.87 -7.16 -2.81
CA SER A 482 -22.93 -7.90 -3.65
C SER A 482 -22.83 -9.36 -3.19
N ASN A 483 -22.63 -10.27 -4.15
CA ASN A 483 -22.31 -11.66 -3.84
C ASN A 483 -20.81 -11.85 -3.52
N GLY A 484 -20.00 -10.79 -3.62
CA GLY A 484 -18.54 -10.88 -3.58
C GLY A 484 -18.00 -11.64 -4.80
N ILE A 485 -16.73 -11.99 -4.73
CA ILE A 485 -16.02 -12.82 -5.72
C ILE A 485 -15.24 -13.90 -4.98
N THR A 486 -15.07 -15.07 -5.59
CA THR A 486 -14.26 -16.14 -5.00
C THR A 486 -12.77 -15.85 -5.13
N LEU A 487 -11.95 -16.41 -4.23
CA LEU A 487 -10.50 -16.33 -4.32
C LEU A 487 -9.99 -16.90 -5.66
N SER A 488 -10.60 -17.99 -6.15
CA SER A 488 -10.26 -18.60 -7.44
C SER A 488 -10.54 -17.66 -8.63
N GLN A 489 -11.64 -16.90 -8.60
CA GLN A 489 -11.95 -15.88 -9.62
C GLN A 489 -10.95 -14.72 -9.61
N ILE A 490 -10.45 -14.33 -8.43
CA ILE A 490 -9.38 -13.31 -8.34
C ILE A 490 -8.09 -13.84 -8.95
N ALA A 491 -7.65 -15.02 -8.50
CA ALA A 491 -6.37 -15.63 -8.89
C ALA A 491 -6.29 -15.95 -10.38
N ASN A 492 -7.34 -16.58 -10.93
CA ASN A 492 -7.34 -17.13 -12.30
C ASN A 492 -8.11 -16.27 -13.32
N GLY A 493 -8.70 -15.16 -12.88
CA GLY A 493 -9.51 -14.27 -13.71
C GLY A 493 -9.04 -12.83 -13.59
N ASN A 494 -9.52 -12.14 -12.56
CA ASN A 494 -9.45 -10.68 -12.49
C ASN A 494 -8.01 -10.15 -12.55
N ILE A 495 -7.06 -10.72 -11.80
CA ILE A 495 -5.67 -10.23 -11.81
C ILE A 495 -5.02 -10.44 -13.18
N ILE A 496 -5.28 -11.57 -13.83
CA ILE A 496 -4.73 -11.88 -15.16
C ILE A 496 -5.29 -10.93 -16.21
N VAL A 497 -6.61 -10.67 -16.19
CA VAL A 497 -7.26 -9.74 -17.11
C VAL A 497 -6.66 -8.34 -16.92
N GLN A 498 -6.59 -7.86 -15.68
CA GLN A 498 -6.06 -6.52 -15.39
C GLN A 498 -4.58 -6.39 -15.76
N GLU A 499 -3.74 -7.40 -15.53
CA GLU A 499 -2.34 -7.37 -15.95
C GLU A 499 -2.19 -7.41 -17.48
N ASN A 500 -3.04 -8.15 -18.19
CA ASN A 500 -3.04 -8.12 -19.65
C ASN A 500 -3.44 -6.74 -20.17
N ASP A 501 -4.48 -6.12 -19.61
CA ASP A 501 -4.91 -4.76 -19.98
C ASP A 501 -3.79 -3.74 -19.74
N LEU A 502 -3.09 -3.86 -18.60
CA LEU A 502 -1.87 -3.10 -18.32
C LEU A 502 -0.82 -3.28 -19.43
N LEU A 503 -0.61 -4.51 -19.90
CA LEU A 503 0.42 -4.81 -20.89
C LEU A 503 0.04 -4.43 -22.32
N THR A 504 -1.23 -4.50 -22.72
CA THR A 504 -1.65 -4.43 -24.13
C THR A 504 -2.40 -3.17 -24.56
N GLU A 505 -3.10 -2.45 -23.66
CA GLU A 505 -4.08 -1.43 -24.07
C GLU A 505 -3.67 0.03 -23.86
N MET A 506 -2.42 0.32 -23.49
CA MET A 506 -1.91 1.70 -23.51
C MET A 506 -1.55 2.19 -24.93
N ARG A 507 -2.53 2.28 -25.81
CA ARG A 507 -2.39 2.90 -27.14
C ARG A 507 -2.96 4.31 -27.18
#